data_AF-A0A3M2D9R1-F1
#
_entry.id   AF-A0A3M2D9R1-F1
#
_cell.length_a   1.000
_cell.length_b   1.000
_cell.length_c   1.000
_cell.angle_alpha   90.00
_cell.angle_beta   90.00
_cell.angle_gamma   90.00
#
_symmetry.space_group_name_H-M   'P 1'
#
loop_
_entity.id
_entity.type
_entity.pdbx_description
1 polymer ?
#
loop_
_entity_poly.entity_id
_entity_poly.type
_entity_poly.pdbx_seq_one_letter_code
_entity_poly.pdbx_strand_id
1 'polypeptide(L)'
;EINYDITPVRRLIDIPDGTKLLREMKMCAARQAKAANVPEEVLYNNRLLTGLIQWKAGVRHNPPRQWLGWRSQLLGPHFEALGIPLKPEIKQG
;
A
#
# COMPACT_ATOMS: atom_id res chain seq x y z
N GLU A 1 19.30 -11.51 -24.00
CA GLU A 1 17.84 -11.30 -23.91
C GLU A 1 17.53 -10.40 -22.72
N ILE A 2 16.66 -9.41 -22.89
CA ILE A 2 16.13 -8.65 -21.75
C ILE A 2 15.01 -9.51 -21.17
N ASN A 3 15.28 -10.16 -20.03
CA ASN A 3 14.26 -10.82 -19.23
C ASN A 3 13.34 -9.72 -18.68
N TYR A 4 12.24 -9.45 -19.38
CA TYR A 4 11.11 -8.79 -18.75
C TYR A 4 10.65 -9.77 -17.69
N ASP A 5 10.90 -9.46 -16.43
CA ASP A 5 10.28 -10.14 -15.31
C ASP A 5 8.78 -9.85 -15.41
N ILE A 6 8.07 -10.66 -16.21
CA ILE A 6 6.62 -10.59 -16.38
C ILE A 6 6.03 -11.27 -15.14
N THR A 7 6.31 -10.72 -13.96
CA THR A 7 5.60 -11.14 -12.76
C THR A 7 4.13 -10.86 -13.05
N PRO A 8 3.25 -11.87 -13.11
CA PRO A 8 1.85 -11.64 -13.42
C PRO A 8 1.32 -10.69 -12.37
N VAL A 9 0.90 -9.49 -12.81
CA VAL A 9 0.26 -8.52 -11.91
C VAL A 9 -1.05 -9.15 -11.50
N ARG A 10 -1.05 -9.89 -10.39
CA ARG A 10 -2.31 -10.37 -9.79
C ARG A 10 -3.19 -9.16 -9.61
N ARG A 11 -4.37 -9.22 -10.22
CA ARG A 11 -5.34 -8.14 -10.12
C ARG A 11 -5.80 -8.12 -8.67
N LEU A 12 -6.23 -6.95 -8.20
CA LEU A 12 -6.71 -6.81 -6.82
C LEU A 12 -7.83 -7.83 -6.49
N ILE A 13 -8.63 -8.21 -7.50
CA ILE A 13 -9.69 -9.21 -7.39
C ILE A 13 -9.18 -10.63 -7.08
N ASP A 14 -7.93 -10.93 -7.39
CA ASP A 14 -7.30 -12.23 -7.15
C ASP A 14 -6.70 -12.32 -5.73
N ILE A 15 -6.72 -11.21 -4.99
CA ILE A 15 -6.26 -11.13 -3.61
C ILE A 15 -7.48 -11.30 -2.70
N PRO A 16 -7.49 -12.29 -1.78
CA PRO A 16 -8.56 -12.44 -0.80
C PRO A 16 -8.80 -11.13 -0.06
N ASP A 17 -10.07 -10.69 -0.03
CA ASP A 17 -10.50 -9.41 0.55
C ASP A 17 -9.83 -8.14 -0.04
N GLY A 18 -9.14 -8.23 -1.18
CA GLY A 18 -8.38 -7.11 -1.75
C GLY A 18 -9.23 -5.86 -2.00
N THR A 19 -10.44 -6.03 -2.54
CA THR A 19 -11.38 -4.91 -2.78
C THR A 19 -11.92 -4.32 -1.47
N LYS A 20 -12.21 -5.17 -0.48
CA LYS A 20 -12.68 -4.74 0.85
C LYS A 20 -11.59 -3.95 1.57
N LEU A 21 -10.38 -4.48 1.58
CA LEU A 21 -9.19 -3.85 2.16
C LEU A 21 -8.87 -2.52 1.48
N LEU A 22 -8.99 -2.43 0.14
CA LEU A 22 -8.82 -1.17 -0.57
C LEU A 22 -9.84 -0.11 -0.09
N ARG A 23 -11.11 -0.50 0.10
CA ARG A 23 -12.14 0.40 0.63
C ARG A 23 -11.82 0.87 2.04
N GLU A 24 -11.41 -0.03 2.92
CA GLU A 24 -11.02 0.28 4.30
C GLU A 24 -9.80 1.23 4.36
N MET A 25 -8.77 0.95 3.55
CA MET A 25 -7.60 1.80 3.42
C MET A 25 -7.95 3.20 2.90
N LYS A 26 -8.85 3.32 1.92
CA LYS A 26 -9.34 4.62 1.44
C LYS A 26 -10.03 5.41 2.53
N MET A 27 -10.98 4.79 3.24
CA MET A 27 -11.71 5.47 4.34
C MET A 27 -10.76 5.88 5.48
N CYS A 28 -9.75 5.07 5.76
CA CYS A 28 -8.71 5.41 6.72
C CYS A 28 -7.87 6.59 6.23
N ALA A 29 -7.34 6.52 5.00
CA ALA A 29 -6.48 7.55 4.44
C ALA A 29 -7.20 8.90 4.27
N ALA A 30 -8.46 8.91 3.85
CA ALA A 30 -9.29 10.11 3.77
C ALA A 30 -9.46 10.79 5.14
N ARG A 31 -9.67 10.00 6.21
CA ARG A 31 -9.74 10.54 7.57
C ARG A 31 -8.42 11.17 8.01
N GLN A 32 -7.30 10.52 7.71
CA GLN A 32 -5.97 11.06 8.05
C GLN A 32 -5.59 12.28 7.20
N ALA A 33 -5.96 12.30 5.92
CA ALA A 33 -5.81 13.46 5.04
C ALA A 33 -6.52 14.68 5.64
N LYS A 34 -7.78 14.51 6.05
CA LYS A 34 -8.57 15.57 6.70
C LYS A 34 -7.95 16.02 8.02
N ALA A 35 -7.53 15.08 8.87
CA ALA A 35 -6.94 15.40 10.18
C ALA A 35 -5.59 16.14 10.05
N ALA A 36 -4.79 15.78 9.05
CA ALA A 36 -3.50 16.41 8.77
C ALA A 36 -3.60 17.67 7.89
N ASN A 37 -4.80 18.04 7.44
CA ASN A 37 -5.04 19.12 6.47
C ASN A 37 -4.21 18.97 5.18
N VAL A 38 -4.13 17.73 4.67
CA VAL A 38 -3.44 17.38 3.43
C VAL A 38 -4.48 16.97 2.38
N PRO A 39 -4.39 17.44 1.12
CA PRO A 39 -5.27 16.97 0.07
C PRO A 39 -5.17 15.44 -0.12
N GLU A 40 -6.31 14.77 -0.31
CA GLU A 40 -6.36 13.31 -0.40
C GLU A 40 -5.47 12.78 -1.52
N GLU A 41 -5.46 13.45 -2.68
CA GLU A 41 -4.63 13.10 -3.84
C GLU A 41 -3.12 13.24 -3.59
N VAL A 42 -2.73 14.09 -2.65
CA VAL A 42 -1.32 14.23 -2.20
C VAL A 42 -0.98 13.09 -1.25
N LEU A 43 -1.91 12.70 -0.38
CA LEU A 43 -1.66 11.65 0.61
C LEU A 43 -1.70 10.26 -0.02
N TYR A 44 -2.68 9.96 -0.87
CA TYR A 44 -2.86 8.64 -1.45
C TYR A 44 -3.51 8.65 -2.84
N ASN A 45 -3.37 7.53 -3.54
CA ASN A 45 -4.13 7.25 -4.76
C ASN A 45 -4.37 5.75 -4.87
N ASN A 46 -5.25 5.33 -5.79
CA ASN A 46 -5.57 3.91 -5.99
C ASN A 46 -4.33 3.05 -6.29
N ARG A 47 -3.35 3.59 -7.02
CA ARG A 47 -2.14 2.85 -7.40
C ARG A 47 -1.25 2.55 -6.20
N LEU A 48 -1.10 3.53 -5.29
CA LEU A 48 -0.38 3.37 -4.04
C LEU A 48 -1.06 2.31 -3.16
N LEU A 49 -2.35 2.45 -2.90
CA LEU A 49 -3.08 1.55 -2.00
C LEU A 49 -3.13 0.12 -2.53
N THR A 50 -3.43 -0.07 -3.81
CA THR A 50 -3.39 -1.39 -4.46
C THR A 50 -1.98 -1.98 -4.40
N GLY A 51 -0.93 -1.17 -4.59
CA GLY A 51 0.44 -1.63 -4.48
C GLY A 51 0.82 -2.11 -3.08
N LEU A 52 0.28 -1.48 -2.02
CA LEU A 52 0.46 -1.93 -0.64
C LEU A 52 -0.28 -3.23 -0.35
N ILE A 53 -1.49 -3.40 -0.89
CA ILE A 53 -2.26 -4.65 -0.76
C ILE A 53 -1.54 -5.80 -1.45
N GLN A 54 -1.01 -5.56 -2.66
CA GLN A 54 -0.20 -6.54 -3.39
C GLN A 54 1.09 -6.90 -2.65
N TRP A 55 1.73 -5.91 -2.01
CA TRP A 55 2.92 -6.15 -1.20
C TRP A 55 2.59 -6.98 0.05
N LYS A 56 1.51 -6.65 0.78
CA LYS A 56 0.99 -7.47 1.90
C LYS A 56 0.71 -8.91 1.45
N ALA A 57 0.12 -9.08 0.27
CA ALA A 57 -0.25 -10.39 -0.27
C ALA A 57 0.93 -11.18 -0.85
N GLY A 58 2.17 -10.67 -0.75
CA GLY A 58 3.37 -11.31 -1.31
C GLY A 58 3.45 -11.30 -2.84
N VAL A 59 2.54 -10.58 -3.52
CA VAL A 59 2.56 -10.42 -4.99
C VAL A 59 3.69 -9.50 -5.42
N ARG A 60 4.04 -8.52 -4.58
CA ARG A 60 5.21 -7.65 -4.77
C ARG A 60 6.22 -7.90 -3.68
N HIS A 61 7.50 -7.90 -4.03
CA HIS A 61 8.59 -8.02 -3.05
C HIS A 61 8.83 -6.73 -2.26
N ASN A 62 8.64 -5.57 -2.90
CA ASN A 62 8.90 -4.26 -2.31
C ASN A 62 7.62 -3.42 -2.19
N PRO A 63 7.51 -2.57 -1.15
CA PRO A 63 6.43 -1.60 -1.07
C PRO A 63 6.53 -0.59 -2.22
N PRO A 64 5.41 0.05 -2.61
CA PRO A 64 5.44 1.15 -3.56
C PRO A 64 6.39 2.26 -3.11
N ARG A 65 7.23 2.79 -4.01
CA ARG A 65 8.20 3.86 -3.65
C ARG A 65 7.55 5.08 -2.98
N GLN A 66 6.31 5.39 -3.37
CA GLN A 66 5.52 6.48 -2.81
C GLN A 66 5.14 6.27 -1.34
N TRP A 67 5.18 5.03 -0.83
CA TRP A 67 4.87 4.70 0.57
C TRP A 67 5.91 5.21 1.57
N LEU A 68 7.13 5.51 1.13
CA LEU A 68 8.22 5.88 2.02
C LEU A 68 8.09 7.30 2.59
N GLY A 69 8.81 7.57 3.67
CA GLY A 69 8.90 8.89 4.30
C GLY A 69 7.62 9.27 5.05
N TRP A 70 7.19 10.52 4.88
CA TRP A 70 6.09 11.09 5.66
C TRP A 70 4.75 10.35 5.48
N ARG A 71 4.50 9.74 4.31
CA ARG A 71 3.27 8.95 4.09
C ARG A 71 3.22 7.70 4.96
N SER A 72 4.31 6.92 5.03
CA SER A 72 4.39 5.77 5.95
C SER A 72 4.32 6.19 7.41
N GLN A 73 4.88 7.35 7.78
CA GLN A 73 4.78 7.86 9.15
C GLN A 73 3.34 8.24 9.52
N LEU A 74 2.61 8.86 8.58
CA LEU A 74 1.25 9.34 8.81
C LEU A 74 0.21 8.21 8.73
N LEU A 75 0.28 7.35 7.72
CA LEU A 75 -0.73 6.30 7.46
C LEU A 75 -0.37 4.96 8.08
N GLY A 76 0.92 4.71 8.30
CA GLY A 76 1.44 3.42 8.69
C GLY A 76 0.79 2.82 9.94
N PRO A 77 0.76 3.53 11.08
CA PRO A 77 0.15 3.01 12.31
C PRO A 77 -1.33 2.64 12.12
N HIS A 78 -2.04 3.35 11.24
CA HIS A 78 -3.44 3.06 10.95
C HIS A 78 -3.63 1.90 9.98
N PHE A 79 -2.70 1.71 9.04
CA PHE A 79 -2.72 0.59 8.10
C PHE A 79 -2.23 -0.71 8.75
N GLU A 80 -1.40 -0.63 9.78
CA GLU A 80 -1.03 -1.79 10.61
C GLU A 80 -2.25 -2.41 11.31
N ALA A 81 -3.19 -1.59 11.78
CA ALA A 81 -4.46 -2.07 12.31
C ALA A 81 -5.32 -2.81 11.26
N LEU A 82 -5.04 -2.61 9.97
CA LEU A 82 -5.65 -3.32 8.83
C LEU A 82 -4.78 -4.51 8.36
N GLY A 83 -3.71 -4.82 9.10
CA GLY A 83 -2.76 -5.89 8.82
C GLY A 83 -1.82 -5.60 7.65
N ILE A 84 -1.57 -4.33 7.30
CA ILE A 84 -0.54 -3.93 6.34
C ILE A 84 0.77 -3.69 7.11
N PRO A 85 1.89 -4.36 6.77
CA PRO A 85 3.14 -4.18 7.51
C PRO A 85 3.70 -2.75 7.38
N LEU A 86 4.19 -2.17 8.49
CA LEU A 86 4.79 -0.82 8.51
C LEU A 86 6.08 -0.70 7.70
N LYS A 87 6.85 -1.79 7.62
CA LYS A 87 8.17 -1.82 6.99
C LYS A 87 8.34 -3.10 6.19
N PRO A 88 9.03 -3.06 5.04
CA PRO A 88 9.76 -4.25 4.64
C PRO A 88 10.72 -4.56 5.78
N GLU A 89 10.63 -5.77 6.33
CA GLU A 89 11.83 -6.39 6.86
C GLU A 89 12.83 -6.36 5.71
N ILE A 90 13.64 -5.30 5.65
CA ILE A 90 14.84 -5.33 4.82
C ILE A 90 15.70 -6.36 5.52
N LYS A 91 15.57 -7.62 5.09
CA LYS A 91 16.61 -8.61 5.34
C LYS A 91 17.83 -8.05 4.64
N GLN A 92 18.67 -7.35 5.39
CA GLN A 92 20.02 -7.04 4.96
C GLN A 92 20.69 -8.39 4.74
N GLY A 93 20.87 -8.74 3.47
CA GLY A 93 21.77 -9.81 3.03
C GLY A 93 23.13 -9.22 2.77
#